data_AF-A0AAE7M5B0-F1
#
_entry.id   AF-A0AAE7M5B0-F1
#
_cell.length_a   1.000
_cell.length_b   1.000
_cell.length_c   1.000
_cell.angle_alpha   90.00
_cell.angle_beta   90.00
_cell.angle_gamma   90.00
#
_symmetry.space_group_name_H-M   'P 1'
#
loop_
_entity.id
_entity.type
_entity.pdbx_description
1 polymer ?
#
loop_
_entity_poly.entity_id
_entity_poly.type
_entity_poly.pdbx_seq_one_letter_code
_entity_poly.pdbx_strand_id
1 'polypeptide(L)'
;MLTALLRLTNKLLKATTTAALAAILGVSLLLTACSGASASGLSGDYVEDTVAVGHRLQATIALPQDDAERPEAEAEARTLINDYMSRYRPRPQVNGLASFTTMQTALNSLAGHYNTYANRPLPEGLKERVDKELTKAERAAVRGS
;
A
#
# COMPACT_ATOMS: atom_id res chain seq x y z
N MET A 1 -22.76 21.79 -50.68
CA MET A 1 -22.58 22.74 -49.55
C MET A 1 -22.97 22.11 -48.22
N LEU A 2 -24.19 21.57 -48.08
CA LEU A 2 -24.70 20.92 -46.85
C LEU A 2 -23.82 19.76 -46.30
N THR A 3 -23.31 18.91 -47.20
CA THR A 3 -22.47 17.74 -46.86
C THR A 3 -21.07 18.11 -46.37
N ALA A 4 -20.52 19.24 -46.81
CA ALA A 4 -19.23 19.74 -46.32
C ALA A 4 -19.37 20.32 -44.90
N LEU A 5 -20.49 21.01 -44.64
CA LEU A 5 -20.84 21.54 -43.33
C LEU A 5 -21.01 20.42 -42.29
N LEU A 6 -21.74 19.36 -42.65
CA LEU A 6 -21.95 18.16 -41.82
C LEU A 6 -20.64 17.39 -41.52
N ARG A 7 -19.69 17.38 -42.46
CA ARG A 7 -18.37 16.75 -42.26
C ARG A 7 -17.49 17.57 -41.33
N LEU A 8 -17.57 18.90 -41.43
CA LEU A 8 -16.83 19.81 -40.57
C LEU A 8 -17.37 19.76 -39.12
N THR A 9 -18.69 19.76 -38.95
CA THR A 9 -19.31 19.64 -37.62
C THR A 9 -18.99 18.31 -36.96
N ASN A 10 -19.02 17.18 -37.69
CA ASN A 10 -18.64 15.88 -37.16
C ASN A 10 -17.15 15.78 -36.80
N LYS A 11 -16.25 16.46 -37.52
CA LYS A 11 -14.83 16.53 -37.16
C LYS A 11 -14.60 17.35 -35.90
N LEU A 12 -15.28 18.49 -35.76
CA LEU A 12 -15.23 19.34 -34.57
C LEU A 12 -15.82 18.62 -33.34
N LEU A 13 -16.92 17.89 -33.50
CA LEU A 13 -17.51 17.08 -32.42
C LEU A 13 -16.56 15.96 -31.96
N LYS A 14 -15.90 15.25 -32.89
CA LYS A 14 -14.95 14.19 -32.54
C LYS A 14 -13.68 14.72 -31.89
N ALA A 15 -13.18 15.88 -32.33
CA ALA A 15 -12.00 16.50 -31.76
C ALA A 15 -12.25 17.03 -30.34
N THR A 16 -13.45 17.56 -30.09
CA THR A 16 -13.85 18.04 -28.76
C THR A 16 -14.06 16.89 -27.78
N THR A 17 -14.66 15.77 -28.22
CA THR A 17 -14.81 14.58 -27.36
C THR A 17 -13.49 13.91 -27.02
N THR A 18 -12.56 13.78 -27.97
CA THR A 18 -11.23 13.20 -27.67
C THR A 18 -10.39 14.12 -26.78
N ALA A 19 -10.45 15.43 -26.97
CA ALA A 19 -9.76 16.38 -26.10
C ALA A 19 -10.31 16.36 -24.66
N ALA A 20 -11.64 16.27 -24.49
CA ALA A 20 -12.27 16.17 -23.18
C ALA A 20 -11.88 14.87 -22.46
N LEU A 21 -11.89 13.74 -23.16
CA LEU A 21 -11.45 12.45 -22.60
C LEU A 21 -9.96 12.47 -22.20
N ALA A 22 -9.10 13.05 -23.03
CA ALA A 22 -7.67 13.18 -22.73
C ALA A 22 -7.42 14.10 -21.52
N ALA A 23 -8.18 15.20 -21.40
CA ALA A 23 -8.09 16.10 -20.26
C ALA A 23 -8.56 15.44 -18.96
N ILE A 24 -9.68 14.70 -18.99
CA ILE A 24 -10.17 13.95 -17.83
C ILE A 24 -9.14 12.91 -17.41
N LEU A 25 -8.59 12.14 -18.35
CA LEU A 25 -7.57 11.12 -18.04
C LEU A 25 -6.29 11.75 -17.48
N GLY A 26 -5.84 12.86 -18.07
CA GLY A 26 -4.68 13.62 -17.59
C GLY A 26 -4.88 14.14 -16.16
N VAL A 27 -6.06 14.69 -15.86
CA VAL A 27 -6.42 15.16 -14.51
C VAL A 27 -6.45 13.99 -13.52
N SER A 28 -7.09 12.86 -13.87
CA SER A 28 -7.10 11.66 -13.01
C SER A 28 -5.71 11.14 -12.67
N LEU A 29 -4.79 11.14 -13.65
CA LEU A 29 -3.40 10.73 -13.44
C LEU A 29 -2.62 11.74 -12.57
N LEU A 30 -2.85 13.05 -12.74
CA LEU A 30 -2.25 14.09 -11.90
C LEU A 30 -2.76 14.03 -10.45
N LEU A 31 -4.05 13.77 -10.23
CA LEU A 31 -4.60 13.58 -8.88
C LEU A 31 -4.00 12.35 -8.19
N THR A 32 -3.70 11.30 -8.94
CA THR A 32 -3.09 10.07 -8.39
C THR A 32 -1.59 10.26 -8.07
N ALA A 33 -0.90 11.15 -8.79
CA ALA A 33 0.50 11.46 -8.55
C ALA A 33 0.75 12.25 -7.25
N CYS A 34 -0.20 13.08 -6.83
CA CYS A 34 -0.12 13.78 -5.53
C CYS A 34 -0.36 12.86 -4.33
N SER A 35 -0.97 11.68 -4.53
CA SER A 35 -1.12 10.63 -3.51
C SER A 35 0.16 9.83 -3.28
N GLY A 36 1.22 10.06 -4.07
CA GLY A 36 2.49 9.33 -3.99
C GLY A 36 3.39 9.73 -2.82
N ALA A 37 3.09 10.83 -2.12
CA ALA A 37 3.60 11.08 -0.78
C ALA A 37 2.81 10.18 0.18
N SER A 38 3.27 8.94 0.31
CA SER A 38 2.64 7.90 1.13
C SER A 38 2.26 8.46 2.50
N ALA A 39 0.96 8.53 2.79
CA ALA A 39 0.40 9.03 4.06
C ALA A 39 0.96 8.28 5.28
N SER A 40 1.51 7.08 5.05
CA SER A 40 2.22 6.26 6.02
C SER A 40 3.57 6.83 6.51
N GLY A 41 4.15 7.85 5.88
CA GLY A 41 5.39 8.49 6.36
C GLY A 41 6.67 7.68 6.12
N LEU A 42 6.69 6.79 5.12
CA LEU A 42 7.88 6.02 4.75
C LEU A 42 9.00 6.93 4.20
N SER A 43 10.18 6.84 4.78
CA SER A 43 11.39 7.62 4.44
C SER A 43 11.91 7.29 3.04
N GLY A 44 11.73 6.04 2.59
CA GLY A 44 12.32 5.51 1.37
C GLY A 44 13.65 4.79 1.57
N ASP A 45 14.24 4.87 2.76
CA ASP A 45 15.31 3.98 3.18
C ASP A 45 14.74 2.63 3.61
N TYR A 46 15.23 1.56 2.99
CA TYR A 46 14.67 0.23 3.18
C TYR A 46 14.85 -0.27 4.62
N VAL A 47 16.01 -0.05 5.23
CA VAL A 47 16.31 -0.58 6.56
C VAL A 47 15.51 0.20 7.60
N GLU A 48 15.52 1.52 7.52
CA GLU A 48 14.76 2.40 8.39
C GLU A 48 13.26 2.10 8.32
N ASP A 49 12.71 2.01 7.10
CA ASP A 49 11.29 1.73 6.91
C ASP A 49 10.91 0.32 7.35
N THR A 50 11.78 -0.68 7.17
CA THR A 50 11.49 -2.05 7.64
C THR A 50 11.37 -2.09 9.16
N VAL A 51 12.29 -1.43 9.87
CA VAL A 51 12.26 -1.32 11.34
C VAL A 51 11.05 -0.54 11.82
N ALA A 52 10.79 0.62 11.21
CA ALA A 52 9.65 1.46 11.59
C ALA A 52 8.31 0.76 11.35
N VAL A 53 8.14 0.08 10.22
CA VAL A 53 6.92 -0.67 9.90
C VAL A 53 6.74 -1.84 10.85
N GLY A 54 7.80 -2.61 11.14
CA GLY A 54 7.73 -3.74 12.05
C GLY A 54 7.25 -3.33 13.44
N HIS A 55 7.86 -2.30 14.03
CA HIS A 55 7.44 -1.76 15.32
C HIS A 55 5.99 -1.25 15.34
N ARG A 56 5.55 -0.54 14.29
CA ARG A 56 4.17 -0.03 14.20
C ARG A 56 3.16 -1.17 14.16
N LEU A 57 3.44 -2.20 13.36
CA LEU A 57 2.55 -3.36 13.27
C LEU A 57 2.56 -4.19 14.56
N GLN A 58 3.70 -4.32 15.24
CA GLN A 58 3.78 -4.92 16.57
C GLN A 58 2.93 -4.16 17.59
N ALA A 59 2.96 -2.84 17.57
CA ALA A 59 2.10 -2.01 18.42
C ALA A 59 0.61 -2.23 18.11
N THR A 60 0.23 -2.27 16.82
CA THR A 60 -1.16 -2.55 16.42
C THR A 60 -1.64 -3.92 16.90
N ILE A 61 -0.86 -4.99 16.71
CA ILE A 61 -1.28 -6.33 17.14
C ILE A 61 -1.24 -6.50 18.66
N ALA A 62 -0.54 -5.63 19.38
CA ALA A 62 -0.48 -5.60 20.83
C ALA A 62 -1.73 -4.98 21.47
N LEU A 63 -2.54 -4.21 20.72
CA LEU A 63 -3.75 -3.56 21.24
C LEU A 63 -4.73 -4.58 21.87
N PRO A 64 -5.35 -4.23 23.02
CA PRO A 64 -6.41 -5.02 23.64
C PRO A 64 -7.60 -5.26 22.71
N GLN A 65 -8.38 -6.30 22.99
CA GLN A 65 -9.53 -6.65 22.16
C GLN A 65 -10.69 -5.64 22.27
N ASP A 66 -10.78 -4.96 23.40
CA ASP A 66 -11.80 -3.98 23.77
C ASP A 66 -11.32 -2.53 23.59
N ASP A 67 -10.14 -2.33 23.01
CA ASP A 67 -9.59 -1.01 22.75
C ASP A 67 -10.42 -0.25 21.70
N ALA A 68 -10.82 0.98 22.04
CA ALA A 68 -11.64 1.83 21.19
C ALA A 68 -10.92 2.28 19.91
N GLU A 69 -9.58 2.37 19.95
CA GLU A 69 -8.74 2.82 18.83
C GLU A 69 -8.38 1.67 17.89
N ARG A 70 -8.65 0.41 18.28
CA ARG A 70 -8.27 -0.78 17.48
C ARG A 70 -8.77 -0.74 16.03
N PRO A 71 -10.04 -0.41 15.73
CA PRO A 71 -10.51 -0.41 14.35
C PRO A 71 -9.75 0.58 13.45
N GLU A 72 -9.39 1.74 13.99
CA GLU A 72 -8.61 2.76 13.31
C GLU A 72 -7.16 2.30 13.13
N ALA A 73 -6.52 1.78 14.18
CA ALA A 73 -5.16 1.24 14.12
C ALA A 73 -5.04 0.09 13.11
N GLU A 74 -6.04 -0.80 13.01
CA GLU A 74 -6.09 -1.86 11.99
C GLU A 74 -6.24 -1.28 10.57
N ALA A 75 -6.98 -0.17 10.41
CA ALA A 75 -7.13 0.51 9.13
C ALA A 75 -5.81 1.16 8.68
N GLU A 76 -5.12 1.83 9.61
CA GLU A 76 -3.79 2.38 9.37
C GLU A 76 -2.77 1.28 9.05
N ALA A 77 -2.83 0.14 9.74
CA ALA A 77 -1.97 -1.01 9.46
C ALA A 77 -2.19 -1.54 8.03
N ARG A 78 -3.43 -1.65 7.56
CA ARG A 78 -3.75 -2.03 6.17
C ARG A 78 -3.11 -1.06 5.17
N THR A 79 -3.22 0.24 5.41
CA THR A 79 -2.60 1.27 4.56
C THR A 79 -1.08 1.17 4.58
N LEU A 80 -0.48 1.03 5.77
CA LEU A 80 0.96 0.89 5.95
C LEU A 80 1.53 -0.33 5.22
N ILE A 81 0.84 -1.48 5.30
CA ILE A 81 1.20 -2.71 4.58
C ILE A 81 1.23 -2.46 3.07
N ASN A 82 0.18 -1.84 2.52
CA ASN A 82 0.08 -1.55 1.10
C ASN A 82 1.17 -0.58 0.63
N ASP A 83 1.44 0.47 1.41
CA ASP A 83 2.47 1.46 1.09
C ASP A 83 3.88 0.85 1.12
N TYR A 84 4.19 0.04 2.13
CA TYR A 84 5.47 -0.67 2.22
C TYR A 84 5.65 -1.63 1.04
N MET A 85 4.63 -2.46 0.77
CA MET A 85 4.69 -3.45 -0.30
C MET A 85 4.79 -2.80 -1.68
N SER A 86 4.03 -1.74 -1.96
CA SER A 86 4.09 -1.04 -3.24
C SER A 86 5.43 -0.34 -3.47
N ARG A 87 6.07 0.17 -2.41
CA ARG A 87 7.39 0.83 -2.48
C ARG A 87 8.53 -0.14 -2.73
N TYR A 88 8.56 -1.27 -2.03
CA TYR A 88 9.75 -2.13 -1.96
C TYR A 88 9.67 -3.37 -2.85
N ARG A 89 8.48 -3.92 -3.11
CA ARG A 89 8.31 -5.11 -3.97
C ARG A 89 8.84 -4.93 -5.40
N PRO A 90 8.67 -3.77 -6.07
CA PRO A 90 9.17 -3.60 -7.44
C PRO A 90 10.69 -3.43 -7.53
N ARG A 91 11.40 -3.23 -6.41
CA ARG A 91 12.84 -2.93 -6.38
C ARG A 91 13.65 -4.24 -6.42
N PRO A 92 14.36 -4.57 -7.52
CA PRO A 92 15.12 -5.83 -7.63
C PRO A 92 16.21 -5.99 -6.57
N GLN A 93 16.77 -4.87 -6.10
CA GLN A 93 17.78 -4.85 -5.04
C GLN A 93 17.23 -5.15 -3.64
N VAL A 94 15.90 -5.14 -3.46
CA VAL A 94 15.23 -5.42 -2.17
C VAL A 94 14.41 -6.70 -2.22
N ASN A 95 13.68 -6.94 -3.30
CA ASN A 95 12.63 -7.97 -3.32
C ASN A 95 13.12 -9.42 -3.20
N GLY A 96 14.42 -9.66 -3.40
CA GLY A 96 15.08 -10.94 -3.18
C GLY A 96 15.73 -11.10 -1.80
N LEU A 97 15.75 -10.05 -0.97
CA LEU A 97 16.37 -10.11 0.36
C LEU A 97 15.60 -11.04 1.30
N ALA A 98 16.33 -11.72 2.18
CA ALA A 98 15.72 -12.59 3.18
C ALA A 98 14.87 -11.75 4.16
N SER A 99 15.33 -10.55 4.53
CA SER A 99 14.53 -9.58 5.27
C SER A 99 13.21 -9.26 4.59
N PHE A 100 13.22 -8.97 3.28
CA PHE A 100 12.01 -8.56 2.57
C PHE A 100 10.99 -9.70 2.47
N THR A 101 11.45 -10.89 2.08
CA THR A 101 10.58 -12.07 1.93
C THR A 101 10.00 -12.54 3.27
N THR A 102 10.78 -12.42 4.35
CA THR A 102 10.31 -12.65 5.73
C THR A 102 9.23 -11.63 6.12
N MET A 103 9.49 -10.34 5.89
CA MET A 103 8.53 -9.27 6.13
C MET A 103 7.23 -9.52 5.35
N GLN A 104 7.33 -9.79 4.04
CA GLN A 104 6.20 -10.07 3.17
C GLN A 104 5.34 -11.23 3.69
N THR A 105 5.93 -12.26 4.30
CA THR A 105 5.20 -13.38 4.90
C THR A 105 4.32 -12.92 6.06
N ALA A 106 4.88 -12.08 6.95
CA ALA A 106 4.13 -11.47 8.05
C ALA A 106 3.00 -10.57 7.53
N LEU A 107 3.33 -9.67 6.59
CA LEU A 107 2.39 -8.69 6.04
C LEU A 107 1.22 -9.35 5.31
N ASN A 108 1.49 -10.38 4.50
CA ASN A 108 0.44 -11.14 3.80
C ASN A 108 -0.49 -11.85 4.78
N SER A 109 0.05 -12.40 5.87
CA SER A 109 -0.75 -13.07 6.90
C SER A 109 -1.68 -12.08 7.61
N LEU A 110 -1.16 -10.91 7.94
CA LEU A 110 -1.90 -9.85 8.63
C LEU A 110 -2.98 -9.23 7.74
N ALA A 111 -2.63 -8.87 6.50
CA ALA A 111 -3.57 -8.35 5.52
C ALA A 111 -4.68 -9.36 5.20
N GLY A 112 -4.34 -10.65 5.09
CA GLY A 112 -5.30 -11.72 4.89
C GLY A 112 -6.34 -11.79 6.02
N HIS A 113 -5.90 -11.69 7.27
CA HIS A 113 -6.81 -11.66 8.43
C HIS A 113 -7.69 -10.41 8.41
N TYR A 114 -7.11 -9.24 8.25
CA TYR A 114 -7.85 -7.97 8.26
C TYR A 114 -8.88 -7.84 7.13
N ASN A 115 -8.62 -8.43 5.96
CA ASN A 115 -9.57 -8.40 4.86
C ASN A 115 -10.71 -9.43 5.03
N THR A 116 -10.42 -10.58 5.64
CA THR A 116 -11.39 -11.69 5.76
C THR A 116 -12.21 -11.59 7.04
N TYR A 117 -11.64 -11.05 8.11
CA TYR A 117 -12.19 -11.10 9.46
C TYR A 117 -12.11 -9.72 10.15
N ALA A 118 -12.49 -8.65 9.47
CA ALA A 118 -12.34 -7.26 9.92
C ALA A 118 -12.90 -6.95 11.34
N ASN A 119 -13.87 -7.72 11.82
CA ASN A 119 -14.48 -7.53 13.15
C ASN A 119 -14.07 -8.61 14.17
N ARG A 120 -13.08 -9.45 13.85
CA ARG A 120 -12.61 -10.51 14.76
C ARG A 120 -11.19 -10.21 15.22
N PRO A 121 -10.90 -10.50 16.50
CA PRO A 121 -9.55 -10.36 17.01
C PRO A 121 -8.58 -11.26 16.26
N LEU A 122 -7.32 -10.83 16.19
CA LEU A 122 -6.24 -11.63 15.63
C LEU A 122 -6.03 -12.89 16.50
N PRO A 123 -6.10 -14.11 15.93
CA PRO A 123 -5.85 -15.33 16.69
C PRO A 123 -4.46 -15.30 17.33
N GLU A 124 -4.34 -15.78 18.57
CA GLU A 124 -3.08 -15.71 19.34
C GLU A 124 -1.90 -16.35 18.61
N GLY A 125 -2.06 -17.57 18.09
CA GLY A 125 -1.00 -18.22 17.31
C GLY A 125 -0.65 -17.51 16.00
N LEU A 126 -1.56 -16.71 15.43
CA LEU A 126 -1.24 -15.84 14.29
C LEU A 126 -0.47 -14.61 14.76
N LYS A 127 -0.88 -13.99 15.86
CA LYS A 127 -0.20 -12.85 16.48
C LYS A 127 1.26 -13.19 16.81
N GLU A 128 1.51 -14.29 17.51
CA GLU A 128 2.88 -14.75 17.85
C GLU A 128 3.74 -14.99 16.61
N ARG A 129 3.17 -15.64 15.59
CA ARG A 129 3.91 -15.89 14.35
C ARG A 129 4.25 -14.59 13.63
N VAL A 130 3.29 -13.67 13.49
CA VAL A 130 3.52 -12.36 12.86
C VAL A 130 4.60 -11.60 13.62
N ASP A 131 4.50 -11.51 14.95
CA ASP A 131 5.49 -10.83 15.78
C ASP A 131 6.92 -11.38 15.58
N LYS A 132 7.04 -12.70 15.55
CA LYS A 132 8.32 -13.38 15.30
C LYS A 132 8.89 -13.08 13.91
N GLU A 133 8.06 -13.12 12.87
CA GLU A 133 8.51 -12.85 11.51
C GLU A 133 8.86 -11.36 11.31
N LEU A 134 8.12 -10.42 11.92
CA LEU A 134 8.47 -9.00 11.93
C LEU A 134 9.84 -8.78 12.59
N THR A 135 10.03 -9.29 13.81
CA THR A 135 11.32 -9.20 14.53
C THR A 135 12.46 -9.81 13.71
N LYS A 136 12.23 -10.93 13.03
CA LYS A 136 13.23 -11.60 12.21
C LYS A 136 13.59 -10.75 10.98
N ALA A 137 12.59 -10.16 10.32
CA ALA A 137 12.78 -9.29 9.17
C ALA A 137 13.59 -8.03 9.53
N GLU A 138 13.26 -7.37 10.64
CA GLU A 138 13.99 -6.19 11.15
C GLU A 138 15.46 -6.52 11.40
N ARG A 139 15.72 -7.59 12.16
CA ARG A 139 17.09 -8.03 12.45
C ARG A 139 17.86 -8.41 11.20
N ALA A 140 17.20 -8.98 10.20
CA ALA A 140 17.81 -9.31 8.92
C ALA A 140 18.13 -8.04 8.12
N ALA A 141 17.22 -7.06 8.08
CA ALA A 141 17.40 -5.80 7.37
C ALA A 141 18.58 -4.99 7.96
N VAL A 142 18.67 -4.89 9.28
CA VAL A 142 19.78 -4.20 9.97
C VAL A 142 21.13 -4.87 9.70
N ARG A 143 21.16 -6.20 9.52
CA ARG A 143 22.38 -6.93 9.14
C ARG A 143 22.71 -6.85 7.65
N GLY A 144 21.84 -6.27 6.82
CA GLY A 144 22.00 -6.22 5.36
C GLY A 144 21.70 -7.55 4.65
N SER A 145 20.81 -8.37 5.22
CA SER A 145 20.43 -9.71 4.70
C SER A 145 18.94 -9.82 4.39
#